data_AF-S7ZUB9-F1
#
_entry.id   AF-S7ZUB9-F1
#
_cell.length_a   1.000
_cell.length_b   1.000
_cell.length_c   1.000
_cell.angle_alpha   90.00
_cell.angle_beta   90.00
_cell.angle_gamma   90.00
#
_symmetry.space_group_name_H-M   'P 1'
#
loop_
_entity.id
_entity.type
_entity.pdbx_description
1 polymer ?
#
loop_
_entity_poly.entity_id
_entity_poly.type
_entity_poly.pdbx_seq_one_letter_code
_entity_poly.pdbx_strand_id
1 'polypeptide(L)'
;MTAPTTSARVFLIRHGETDWISGGKFASRTDIPLSRVGEKDIEFIRDRMIGENEVIDPTAIAKIYCSPRINARRTAEILGLGVHHHQHFLNRETGEKWRSESIIHGETADPYVNITKWLEEWDYGDYEGMTLHSITEKRIKDYGNGRWDIWTDGCPGGESPQQVTGRLDELVREIREVISGNSASWPGGQIIAHRSQHAQDVVCVAHGHILAALAIRWVGLPLDTGMMRLIFEPGGVGLLGFEHDNINQPAILLGRKPGRPDQKSFFEAGVAYAPR
;
A
#
# COMPACT_ATOMS: atom_id res chain seq x y z
N MET A 1 -7.35 -34.02 1.60
CA MET A 1 -7.71 -32.59 1.71
C MET A 1 -6.40 -31.82 1.81
N THR A 2 -6.08 -31.01 0.81
CA THR A 2 -4.84 -30.24 0.69
C THR A 2 -4.83 -29.08 1.67
N ALA A 3 -3.73 -28.87 2.41
CA ALA A 3 -3.59 -27.73 3.30
C ALA A 3 -3.56 -26.43 2.46
N PRO A 4 -4.41 -25.42 2.76
CA PRO A 4 -4.36 -24.13 2.10
C PRO A 4 -3.19 -23.32 2.64
N THR A 5 -2.35 -22.75 1.75
CA THR A 5 -0.98 -22.34 2.11
C THR A 5 -0.60 -20.92 1.67
N THR A 6 -1.47 -19.93 1.87
CA THR A 6 -1.04 -18.52 1.86
C THR A 6 -1.89 -17.67 2.81
N SER A 7 -1.26 -17.03 3.80
CA SER A 7 -1.86 -15.96 4.61
C SER A 7 -2.29 -14.74 3.80
N ALA A 8 -3.21 -13.96 4.35
CA ALA A 8 -3.61 -12.63 3.89
C ALA A 8 -2.41 -11.72 3.62
N ARG A 9 -2.55 -10.85 2.62
CA ARG A 9 -1.49 -9.97 2.11
C ARG A 9 -1.94 -8.52 2.07
N VAL A 10 -0.99 -7.60 2.18
CA VAL A 10 -1.24 -6.18 1.94
C VAL A 10 -0.29 -5.69 0.85
N PHE A 11 -0.86 -5.30 -0.30
CA PHE A 11 -0.12 -4.71 -1.41
C PHE A 11 -0.05 -3.21 -1.26
N LEU A 12 1.14 -2.66 -1.45
CA LEU A 12 1.41 -1.23 -1.44
C LEU A 12 1.79 -0.82 -2.86
N ILE A 13 0.99 0.03 -3.52
CA ILE A 13 1.23 0.44 -4.91
C ILE A 13 1.41 1.95 -4.94
N ARG A 14 2.63 2.39 -5.30
CA ARG A 14 2.89 3.82 -5.51
C ARG A 14 2.28 4.24 -6.85
N HIS A 15 1.66 5.42 -6.90
CA HIS A 15 1.19 6.01 -8.14
C HIS A 15 2.30 6.10 -9.20
N GLY A 16 1.92 6.15 -10.47
CA GLY A 16 2.84 6.27 -11.61
C GLY A 16 3.58 7.61 -11.65
N GLU A 17 4.53 7.76 -12.57
CA GLU A 17 5.28 9.00 -12.74
C GLU A 17 4.37 10.22 -13.00
N THR A 18 4.78 11.39 -12.50
CA THR A 18 4.19 12.71 -12.79
C THR A 18 5.29 13.66 -13.24
N ASP A 19 4.94 14.75 -13.92
CA ASP A 19 5.92 15.72 -14.45
C ASP A 19 6.77 16.42 -13.35
N TRP A 20 6.35 16.38 -12.08
CA TRP A 20 7.12 16.95 -10.97
C TRP A 20 8.16 16.00 -10.38
N ILE A 21 7.95 14.68 -10.50
CA ILE A 21 8.92 13.70 -10.01
C ILE A 21 10.23 13.83 -10.79
N SER A 22 10.16 14.01 -12.11
CA SER A 22 11.34 14.22 -12.95
C SER A 22 12.12 15.49 -12.58
N GLY A 23 11.44 16.47 -11.95
CA GLY A 23 12.05 17.70 -11.43
C GLY A 23 12.58 17.61 -10.00
N GLY A 24 12.45 16.46 -9.32
CA GLY A 24 12.87 16.27 -7.93
C GLY A 24 12.11 17.13 -6.93
N LYS A 25 10.87 17.52 -7.26
CA LYS A 25 10.03 18.35 -6.40
C LYS A 25 9.20 17.49 -5.45
N PHE A 26 9.08 17.92 -4.20
CA PHE A 26 8.19 17.30 -3.23
C PHE A 26 6.75 17.71 -3.52
N ALA A 27 5.86 16.73 -3.73
CA ALA A 27 4.45 16.96 -4.03
C ALA A 27 3.58 16.17 -3.07
N SER A 28 2.77 16.87 -2.27
CA SER A 28 1.82 16.27 -1.36
C SER A 28 0.40 16.71 -1.68
N ARG A 29 0.10 17.99 -1.43
CA ARG A 29 -1.24 18.55 -1.59
C ARG A 29 -1.51 19.03 -3.00
N THR A 30 -0.49 19.33 -3.78
CA THR A 30 -0.66 19.71 -5.18
C THR A 30 -1.16 18.52 -5.99
N ASP A 31 -2.30 18.67 -6.64
CA ASP A 31 -2.94 17.58 -7.38
C ASP A 31 -2.41 17.53 -8.81
N ILE A 32 -1.43 16.66 -9.03
CA ILE A 32 -0.67 16.58 -10.28
C ILE A 32 -1.07 15.30 -11.01
N PRO A 33 -1.44 15.37 -12.30
CA PRO A 33 -1.81 14.19 -13.06
C PRO A 33 -0.58 13.31 -13.34
N LEU A 34 -0.84 12.05 -13.69
CA LEU A 34 0.20 11.18 -14.24
C LEU A 34 0.73 11.75 -15.55
N SER A 35 2.02 11.57 -15.81
CA SER A 35 2.59 11.80 -17.14
C SER A 35 2.11 10.70 -18.09
N ARG A 36 2.19 10.94 -19.40
CA ARG A 36 1.85 9.89 -20.40
C ARG A 36 2.74 8.65 -20.26
N VAL A 37 3.99 8.83 -19.84
CA VAL A 37 4.91 7.71 -19.57
C VAL A 37 4.45 6.99 -18.31
N GLY A 38 4.13 7.73 -17.25
CA GLY A 38 3.59 7.16 -16.01
C GLY A 38 2.33 6.34 -16.21
N GLU A 39 1.38 6.77 -17.05
CA GLU A 39 0.19 5.95 -17.37
C GLU A 39 0.57 4.61 -18.03
N LYS A 40 1.47 4.65 -19.02
CA LYS A 40 1.94 3.43 -19.71
C LYS A 40 2.68 2.46 -18.80
N ASP A 41 3.45 2.98 -17.86
CA ASP A 41 4.15 2.14 -16.88
C ASP A 41 3.15 1.41 -15.98
N ILE A 42 2.06 2.09 -15.55
CA ILE A 42 1.00 1.44 -14.78
C ILE A 42 0.22 0.42 -15.63
N GLU A 43 -0.04 0.68 -16.91
CA GLU A 43 -0.62 -0.31 -17.83
C GLU A 43 0.28 -1.55 -17.94
N PHE A 44 1.60 -1.35 -18.06
CA PHE A 44 2.56 -2.44 -18.11
C PHE A 44 2.57 -3.26 -16.80
N ILE A 45 2.52 -2.59 -15.64
CA ILE A 45 2.44 -3.26 -14.33
C ILE A 45 1.16 -4.10 -14.23
N ARG A 46 0.01 -3.54 -14.62
CA ARG A 46 -1.26 -4.28 -14.64
C ARG A 46 -1.13 -5.56 -15.46
N ASP A 47 -0.66 -5.46 -16.71
CA ASP A 47 -0.56 -6.56 -17.66
C ASP A 47 0.47 -7.65 -17.26
N ARG A 48 1.24 -7.42 -16.19
CA ARG A 48 2.27 -8.33 -15.67
C ARG A 48 1.99 -8.86 -14.28
N MET A 49 1.17 -8.15 -13.49
CA MET A 49 1.01 -8.45 -12.06
C MET A 49 -0.42 -8.71 -11.65
N ILE A 50 -1.41 -8.30 -12.46
CA ILE A 50 -2.83 -8.37 -12.11
C ILE A 50 -3.53 -9.34 -13.05
N GLY A 51 -4.21 -10.33 -12.47
CA GLY A 51 -4.93 -11.35 -13.19
C GLY A 51 -5.22 -12.57 -12.34
N GLU A 52 -6.05 -13.46 -12.85
CA GLU A 52 -6.30 -14.74 -12.19
C GLU A 52 -4.99 -15.55 -12.07
N ASN A 53 -4.64 -15.98 -10.86
CA ASN A 53 -3.37 -16.65 -10.54
C ASN A 53 -2.08 -15.81 -10.69
N GLU A 54 -2.19 -14.51 -10.96
CA GLU A 54 -1.05 -13.60 -10.95
C GLU A 54 -0.66 -13.15 -9.53
N VAL A 55 0.34 -12.27 -9.41
CA VAL A 55 0.83 -11.76 -8.12
C VAL A 55 -0.31 -11.15 -7.31
N ILE A 56 -1.10 -10.28 -7.94
CA ILE A 56 -2.31 -9.68 -7.41
C ILE A 56 -3.48 -10.34 -8.14
N ASP A 57 -4.21 -11.19 -7.43
CA ASP A 57 -5.43 -11.80 -7.94
C ASP A 57 -6.63 -10.97 -7.47
N PRO A 58 -7.35 -10.28 -8.37
CA PRO A 58 -8.51 -9.47 -8.02
C PRO A 58 -9.59 -10.23 -7.25
N THR A 59 -9.74 -11.54 -7.49
CA THR A 59 -10.73 -12.38 -6.78
C THR A 59 -10.34 -12.62 -5.31
N ALA A 60 -9.06 -12.40 -4.97
CA ALA A 60 -8.55 -12.52 -3.61
C ALA A 60 -8.57 -11.20 -2.83
N ILE A 61 -8.95 -10.07 -3.45
CA ILE A 61 -8.96 -8.74 -2.81
C ILE A 61 -10.21 -8.55 -1.95
N ALA A 62 -10.04 -8.39 -0.65
CA ALA A 62 -11.08 -8.07 0.31
C ALA A 62 -11.39 -6.56 0.37
N LYS A 63 -10.37 -5.73 0.19
CA LYS A 63 -10.49 -4.28 0.40
C LYS A 63 -9.43 -3.51 -0.38
N ILE A 64 -9.83 -2.38 -0.95
CA ILE A 64 -8.93 -1.45 -1.62
C ILE A 64 -9.03 -0.09 -0.93
N TYR A 65 -7.88 0.48 -0.58
CA TYR A 65 -7.72 1.85 -0.10
C TYR A 65 -6.94 2.65 -1.12
N CYS A 66 -7.36 3.88 -1.38
CA CYS A 66 -6.69 4.75 -2.33
C CYS A 66 -6.62 6.18 -1.79
N SER A 67 -5.51 6.85 -2.05
CA SER A 67 -5.37 8.29 -1.81
C SER A 67 -6.39 9.08 -2.64
N PRO A 68 -6.90 10.23 -2.15
CA PRO A 68 -7.80 11.10 -2.90
C PRO A 68 -7.13 11.83 -4.08
N ARG A 69 -5.79 11.93 -4.09
CA ARG A 69 -5.03 12.61 -5.16
C ARG A 69 -5.29 11.97 -6.53
N ILE A 70 -5.39 12.80 -7.57
CA ILE A 70 -5.75 12.39 -8.94
C ILE A 70 -4.77 11.37 -9.52
N ASN A 71 -3.47 11.49 -9.22
CA ASN A 71 -2.47 10.52 -9.68
C ASN A 71 -2.71 9.11 -9.11
N ALA A 72 -3.00 8.99 -7.81
CA ALA A 72 -3.29 7.72 -7.16
C ALA A 72 -4.63 7.14 -7.62
N ARG A 73 -5.67 7.98 -7.77
CA ARG A 73 -6.98 7.55 -8.31
C ARG A 73 -6.83 7.06 -9.75
N ARG A 74 -6.11 7.80 -10.58
CA ARG A 74 -5.83 7.42 -11.97
C ARG A 74 -5.04 6.13 -12.07
N THR A 75 -4.05 5.93 -11.20
CA THR A 75 -3.35 4.64 -11.08
C THR A 75 -4.33 3.52 -10.75
N ALA A 76 -5.20 3.68 -9.74
CA ALA A 76 -6.20 2.67 -9.39
C ALA A 76 -7.15 2.36 -10.56
N GLU A 77 -7.61 3.38 -11.28
CA GLU A 77 -8.42 3.22 -12.50
C GLU A 77 -7.70 2.36 -13.55
N ILE A 78 -6.43 2.67 -13.86
CA ILE A 78 -5.65 1.95 -14.87
C ILE A 78 -5.43 0.49 -14.46
N LEU A 79 -5.13 0.23 -13.18
CA LEU A 79 -4.87 -1.12 -12.66
C LEU A 79 -6.08 -2.06 -12.80
N GLY A 80 -7.31 -1.53 -12.85
CA GLY A 80 -8.47 -2.36 -13.15
C GLY A 80 -8.80 -3.38 -12.05
N LEU A 81 -8.54 -3.07 -10.78
CA LEU A 81 -8.60 -4.05 -9.68
C LEU A 81 -10.01 -4.60 -9.38
N GLY A 82 -11.06 -4.02 -9.97
CA GLY A 82 -12.42 -4.54 -9.88
C GLY A 82 -12.66 -5.66 -10.90
N VAL A 83 -13.48 -6.65 -10.54
CA VAL A 83 -13.79 -7.78 -11.45
C VAL A 83 -15.13 -7.67 -12.16
N HIS A 84 -15.92 -6.63 -11.92
CA HIS A 84 -17.09 -6.34 -12.76
C HIS A 84 -16.68 -5.53 -13.99
N HIS A 85 -17.59 -5.30 -14.94
CA HIS A 85 -17.35 -4.34 -16.04
C HIS A 85 -17.00 -2.92 -15.56
N HIS A 86 -17.18 -2.64 -14.26
CA HIS A 86 -16.87 -1.37 -13.63
C HIS A 86 -16.08 -1.54 -12.35
N GLN A 87 -15.26 -0.54 -12.03
CA GLN A 87 -14.69 -0.33 -10.70
C GLN A 87 -15.55 0.69 -9.95
N HIS A 88 -15.87 0.40 -8.69
CA HIS A 88 -16.72 1.26 -7.88
C HIS A 88 -15.86 2.01 -6.87
N PHE A 89 -15.97 3.33 -6.84
CA PHE A 89 -15.23 4.16 -5.90
C PHE A 89 -16.18 4.72 -4.84
N LEU A 90 -15.69 4.81 -3.60
CA LEU A 90 -16.39 5.42 -2.47
C LEU A 90 -15.44 6.39 -1.78
N ASN A 91 -15.81 7.67 -1.76
CA ASN A 91 -15.16 8.64 -0.91
C ASN A 91 -15.66 8.50 0.53
N ARG A 92 -14.80 8.06 1.45
CA ARG A 92 -15.16 7.85 2.86
C ARG A 92 -15.49 9.14 3.60
N GLU A 93 -14.99 10.27 3.11
CA GLU A 93 -15.15 11.58 3.75
C GLU A 93 -16.47 12.25 3.33
N THR A 94 -16.80 12.16 2.04
CA THR A 94 -17.97 12.85 1.46
C THR A 94 -19.16 11.92 1.22
N GLY A 95 -18.95 10.60 1.24
CA GLY A 95 -19.94 9.60 0.85
C GLY A 95 -20.17 9.50 -0.67
N GLU A 96 -19.44 10.29 -1.47
CA GLU A 96 -19.56 10.31 -2.93
C GLU A 96 -19.19 8.94 -3.53
N LYS A 97 -19.97 8.52 -4.53
CA LYS A 97 -19.76 7.27 -5.27
C LYS A 97 -19.70 7.53 -6.76
N TRP A 98 -18.73 6.91 -7.43
CA TRP A 98 -18.64 6.92 -8.89
C TRP A 98 -18.09 5.59 -9.41
N ARG A 99 -18.04 5.46 -10.74
CA ARG A 99 -17.54 4.26 -11.41
C ARG A 99 -16.57 4.61 -12.52
N SER A 100 -15.62 3.72 -12.80
CA SER A 100 -14.81 3.70 -14.01
C SER A 100 -14.98 2.36 -14.71
N GLU A 101 -14.56 2.25 -15.97
CA GLU A 101 -14.48 0.93 -16.63
C GLU A 101 -13.44 0.04 -15.94
N SER A 102 -13.70 -1.26 -15.96
CA SER A 102 -12.69 -2.28 -15.67
C SER A 102 -12.49 -3.15 -16.89
N ILE A 103 -11.24 -3.44 -17.20
CA ILE A 103 -10.87 -4.41 -18.23
C ILE A 103 -10.71 -5.84 -17.68
N ILE A 104 -10.78 -5.98 -16.35
CA ILE A 104 -10.75 -7.28 -15.67
C ILE A 104 -12.19 -7.74 -15.44
N HIS A 105 -12.44 -9.03 -15.69
CA HIS A 105 -13.78 -9.64 -15.61
C HIS A 105 -13.75 -10.86 -14.69
N GLY A 106 -14.79 -11.02 -13.86
CA GLY A 106 -14.95 -12.11 -12.89
C GLY A 106 -16.04 -11.82 -11.85
N GLU A 107 -16.16 -12.69 -10.86
CA GLU A 107 -17.02 -12.48 -9.68
C GLU A 107 -16.16 -12.11 -8.47
N THR A 108 -16.48 -11.03 -7.74
CA THR A 108 -15.81 -10.67 -6.47
C THR A 108 -16.82 -10.52 -5.36
N ALA A 109 -16.29 -10.64 -4.13
CA ALA A 109 -16.83 -9.93 -2.98
C ALA A 109 -16.62 -8.41 -3.15
N ASP A 110 -17.63 -7.71 -3.69
CA ASP A 110 -17.70 -6.27 -4.00
C ASP A 110 -16.84 -5.33 -3.11
N PRO A 111 -15.58 -5.01 -3.49
CA PRO A 111 -14.75 -4.07 -2.75
C PRO A 111 -14.77 -2.72 -3.47
N TYR A 112 -15.60 -1.80 -2.98
CA TYR A 112 -15.42 -0.39 -3.34
C TYR A 112 -13.96 0.00 -3.15
N VAL A 113 -13.38 0.73 -4.10
CA VAL A 113 -12.13 1.47 -3.92
C VAL A 113 -12.40 2.60 -2.94
N ASN A 114 -11.94 2.42 -1.70
CA ASN A 114 -12.23 3.34 -0.61
C ASN A 114 -11.22 4.48 -0.64
N ILE A 115 -11.65 5.65 -1.07
CA ILE A 115 -10.82 6.86 -0.98
C ILE A 115 -10.72 7.27 0.49
N THR A 116 -9.48 7.41 0.98
CA THR A 116 -9.18 7.78 2.36
C THR A 116 -8.07 8.80 2.44
N LYS A 117 -8.25 9.84 3.26
CA LYS A 117 -7.21 10.82 3.56
C LYS A 117 -6.02 10.21 4.32
N TRP A 118 -6.21 9.06 4.97
CA TRP A 118 -5.13 8.36 5.65
C TRP A 118 -4.00 7.91 4.72
N LEU A 119 -4.25 7.87 3.41
CA LEU A 119 -3.25 7.58 2.38
C LEU A 119 -2.78 8.82 1.61
N GLU A 120 -3.19 10.04 1.98
CA GLU A 120 -2.54 11.24 1.44
C GLU A 120 -1.05 11.22 1.76
N GLU A 121 -0.25 11.74 0.84
CA GLU A 121 1.19 11.87 1.06
C GLU A 121 1.45 12.69 2.32
N TRP A 122 2.62 12.51 2.92
CA TRP A 122 3.09 13.38 4.00
C TRP A 122 2.87 14.86 3.63
N ASP A 123 2.18 15.65 4.45
CA ASP A 123 2.02 17.08 4.15
C ASP A 123 3.37 17.79 4.28
N TYR A 124 3.94 18.18 3.15
CA TYR A 124 5.22 18.86 3.08
C TYR A 124 5.16 20.32 3.55
N GLY A 125 3.97 20.88 3.79
CA GLY A 125 3.82 22.22 4.34
C GLY A 125 4.56 23.27 3.50
N ASP A 126 5.50 23.97 4.14
CA ASP A 126 6.36 24.99 3.53
C ASP A 126 7.31 24.44 2.45
N TYR A 127 7.49 23.11 2.38
CA TYR A 127 8.38 22.43 1.44
C TYR A 127 7.67 21.94 0.18
N GLU A 128 6.35 22.13 0.07
CA GLU A 128 5.56 21.77 -1.12
C GLU A 128 6.14 22.44 -2.39
N GLY A 129 6.37 21.65 -3.43
CA GLY A 129 6.92 22.09 -4.72
C GLY A 129 8.39 22.47 -4.71
N MET A 130 9.07 22.42 -3.57
CA MET A 130 10.51 22.67 -3.46
C MET A 130 11.32 21.44 -3.89
N THR A 131 12.58 21.68 -4.27
CA THR A 131 13.58 20.61 -4.39
C THR A 131 14.34 20.46 -3.08
N LEU A 132 15.06 19.34 -2.90
CA LEU A 132 15.90 19.14 -1.72
C LEU A 132 16.95 20.26 -1.56
N HIS A 133 17.48 20.78 -2.66
CA HIS A 133 18.42 21.91 -2.65
C HIS A 133 17.77 23.16 -2.05
N SER A 134 16.60 23.56 -2.54
CA SER A 134 15.88 24.74 -2.03
C SER A 134 15.43 24.57 -0.58
N ILE A 135 15.07 23.35 -0.15
CA ILE A 135 14.78 23.04 1.26
C ILE A 135 16.04 23.24 2.12
N THR A 136 17.19 22.74 1.65
CA THR A 136 18.47 22.90 2.35
C THR A 136 18.82 24.38 2.54
N GLU A 137 18.73 25.19 1.48
CA GLU A 137 18.97 26.63 1.54
C GLU A 137 18.02 27.35 2.50
N LYS A 138 16.72 27.03 2.41
CA LYS A 138 15.70 27.59 3.31
C LYS A 138 16.01 27.25 4.77
N ARG A 139 16.40 26.01 5.07
CA ARG A 139 16.70 25.59 6.44
C ARG A 139 17.99 26.20 6.98
N ILE A 140 19.02 26.41 6.15
CA ILE A 140 20.21 27.17 6.55
C ILE A 140 19.80 28.59 6.96
N LYS A 141 18.91 29.23 6.19
CA LYS A 141 18.43 30.58 6.49
C LYS A 141 17.57 30.64 7.77
N ASP A 142 16.64 29.70 7.92
CA ASP A 142 15.63 29.74 8.98
C ASP A 142 16.15 29.17 10.31
N TYR A 143 17.06 28.19 10.27
CA TYR A 143 17.52 27.43 11.45
C TYR A 143 19.05 27.38 11.62
N GLY A 144 19.83 27.98 10.70
CA GLY A 144 21.29 27.91 10.72
C GLY A 144 21.88 26.53 10.37
N ASN A 145 21.05 25.58 9.93
CA ASN A 145 21.46 24.22 9.59
C ASN A 145 20.68 23.70 8.38
N GLY A 146 21.39 23.18 7.38
CA GLY A 146 20.77 22.62 6.16
C GLY A 146 20.31 21.17 6.30
N ARG A 147 20.70 20.45 7.36
CA ARG A 147 20.29 19.06 7.57
C ARG A 147 18.77 18.99 7.76
N TRP A 148 18.16 18.07 7.03
CA TRP A 148 16.76 17.72 7.15
C TRP A 148 16.59 16.22 7.03
N ASP A 149 15.75 15.67 7.89
CA ASP A 149 15.25 14.32 7.75
C ASP A 149 13.75 14.31 8.03
N ILE A 150 12.94 13.96 7.03
CA ILE A 150 11.47 13.95 7.15
C ILE A 150 11.00 13.07 8.31
N TRP A 151 11.71 11.97 8.57
CA TRP A 151 11.33 10.99 9.57
C TRP A 151 11.47 11.53 11.00
N THR A 152 12.47 12.39 11.26
CA THR A 152 12.71 12.97 12.59
C THR A 152 12.17 14.39 12.73
N ASP A 153 12.28 15.18 11.67
CA ASP A 153 12.02 16.62 11.69
C ASP A 153 10.60 16.96 11.21
N GLY A 154 9.96 16.06 10.45
CA GLY A 154 8.72 16.35 9.73
C GLY A 154 8.88 17.52 8.76
N CYS A 155 7.78 18.24 8.54
CA CYS A 155 7.75 19.43 7.68
C CYS A 155 7.10 20.62 8.40
N PRO A 156 7.78 21.79 8.51
CA PRO A 156 7.17 23.01 9.02
C PRO A 156 5.92 23.39 8.21
N GLY A 157 4.86 23.78 8.91
CA GLY A 157 3.56 24.10 8.27
C GLY A 157 2.84 22.89 7.67
N GLY A 158 3.37 21.67 7.83
CA GLY A 158 2.80 20.42 7.36
C GLY A 158 2.68 19.40 8.50
N GLU A 159 2.91 18.12 8.19
CA GLU A 159 2.77 17.04 9.17
C GLU A 159 4.08 16.73 9.93
N SER A 160 3.92 16.45 11.22
CA SER A 160 4.93 15.82 12.07
C SER A 160 4.90 14.28 11.93
N PRO A 161 6.01 13.58 12.27
CA PRO A 161 6.04 12.11 12.29
C PRO A 161 4.97 11.50 13.20
N GLN A 162 4.62 12.18 14.30
CA GLN A 162 3.60 11.70 15.24
C GLN A 162 2.19 11.80 14.66
N GLN A 163 1.88 12.84 13.88
CA GLN A 163 0.59 12.95 13.18
C GLN A 163 0.43 11.87 12.11
N VAL A 164 1.49 11.62 11.32
CA VAL A 164 1.49 10.53 10.33
C VAL A 164 1.36 9.17 11.00
N THR A 165 2.06 8.96 12.12
CA THR A 165 1.94 7.74 12.94
C THR A 165 0.49 7.51 13.38
N GLY A 166 -0.15 8.54 13.96
CA GLY A 166 -1.53 8.41 14.46
C GLY A 166 -2.52 7.99 13.38
N ARG A 167 -2.48 8.61 12.20
CA ARG A 167 -3.41 8.24 11.11
C ARG A 167 -3.11 6.88 10.49
N LEU A 168 -1.84 6.50 10.40
CA LEU A 168 -1.46 5.19 9.87
C LEU A 168 -1.76 4.05 10.84
N ASP A 169 -1.66 4.27 12.15
CA ASP A 169 -2.00 3.25 13.15
C ASP A 169 -3.51 2.91 13.10
N GLU A 170 -4.37 3.91 12.86
CA GLU A 170 -5.79 3.67 12.62
C GLU A 170 -6.04 2.89 11.31
N LEU A 171 -5.30 3.22 10.24
CA LEU A 171 -5.39 2.47 8.98
C LEU A 171 -4.92 1.01 9.16
N VAL A 172 -3.80 0.80 9.86
CA VAL A 172 -3.28 -0.55 10.16
C VAL A 172 -4.28 -1.34 10.98
N ARG A 173 -4.92 -0.72 11.98
CA ARG A 173 -5.99 -1.35 12.76
C ARG A 173 -7.16 -1.78 11.86
N GLU A 174 -7.64 -0.90 10.98
CA GLU A 174 -8.72 -1.20 10.04
C GLU A 174 -8.34 -2.35 9.07
N ILE A 175 -7.13 -2.32 8.52
CA ILE A 175 -6.60 -3.40 7.66
C ILE A 175 -6.56 -4.73 8.41
N ARG A 176 -6.07 -4.73 9.66
CA ARG A 176 -6.02 -5.94 10.49
C ARG A 176 -7.41 -6.46 10.85
N GLU A 177 -8.39 -5.59 11.05
CA GLU A 177 -9.78 -5.99 11.29
C GLU A 177 -10.40 -6.66 10.05
N VAL A 178 -10.16 -6.11 8.86
CA VAL A 178 -10.57 -6.74 7.58
C VAL A 178 -9.97 -8.14 7.44
N ILE A 179 -8.68 -8.29 7.75
CA ILE A 179 -7.98 -9.58 7.67
C ILE A 179 -8.50 -10.56 8.75
N SER A 180 -8.70 -10.07 9.97
CA SER A 180 -9.11 -10.89 11.12
C SER A 180 -10.56 -11.35 11.04
N GLY A 181 -11.45 -10.56 10.40
CA GLY A 181 -12.85 -10.94 10.14
C GLY A 181 -12.99 -12.23 9.33
N ASN A 182 -11.91 -12.65 8.65
CA ASN A 182 -11.82 -13.89 7.87
C ASN A 182 -10.88 -14.92 8.52
N SER A 183 -10.54 -14.77 9.82
CA SER A 183 -9.57 -15.63 10.52
C SER A 183 -10.22 -16.65 11.46
N ALA A 184 -9.52 -17.75 11.75
CA ALA A 184 -9.92 -18.71 12.79
C ALA A 184 -8.73 -19.09 13.69
N SER A 185 -9.03 -19.44 14.94
CA SER A 185 -8.03 -19.83 15.93
C SER A 185 -7.62 -21.30 15.76
N TRP A 186 -6.32 -21.58 15.78
CA TRP A 186 -5.74 -22.92 15.70
C TRP A 186 -5.26 -23.43 17.07
N PRO A 187 -5.22 -24.76 17.30
CA PRO A 187 -4.61 -25.35 18.49
C PRO A 187 -3.14 -24.91 18.63
N GLY A 188 -2.76 -24.36 19.78
CA GLY A 188 -1.44 -23.77 20.01
C GLY A 188 -1.41 -22.24 20.11
N GLY A 189 -2.57 -21.56 19.99
CA GLY A 189 -2.70 -20.12 20.20
C GLY A 189 -2.39 -19.26 18.98
N GLN A 190 -2.11 -19.87 17.83
CA GLN A 190 -1.92 -19.19 16.56
C GLN A 190 -3.28 -18.80 15.96
N ILE A 191 -3.41 -17.57 15.49
CA ILE A 191 -4.58 -17.15 14.71
C ILE A 191 -4.14 -17.09 13.26
N ILE A 192 -4.76 -17.92 12.43
CA ILE A 192 -4.45 -18.04 11.01
C ILE A 192 -5.66 -17.52 10.26
N ALA A 193 -5.43 -16.68 9.25
CA ALA A 193 -6.47 -16.30 8.32
C ALA A 193 -6.94 -17.58 7.58
N HIS A 194 -8.13 -18.09 7.90
CA HIS A 194 -8.59 -19.35 7.35
C HIS A 194 -8.96 -19.10 5.89
N ARG A 195 -8.50 -19.94 4.96
CA ARG A 195 -9.09 -19.98 3.61
C ARG A 195 -10.48 -20.61 3.69
N SER A 196 -11.44 -19.92 4.31
CA SER A 196 -12.81 -19.99 3.80
C SER A 196 -12.81 -19.40 2.39
N GLN A 197 -13.88 -19.62 1.64
CA GLN A 197 -14.06 -19.23 0.25
C GLN A 197 -14.09 -17.69 0.01
N HIS A 198 -13.31 -16.91 0.75
CA HIS A 198 -13.42 -15.45 0.85
C HIS A 198 -12.08 -14.77 0.61
N ALA A 199 -12.15 -13.65 -0.09
CA ALA A 199 -11.05 -12.73 -0.37
C ALA A 199 -10.44 -12.18 0.93
N GLN A 200 -9.12 -11.95 0.96
CA GLN A 200 -8.37 -11.55 2.17
C GLN A 200 -7.25 -10.53 1.92
N ASP A 201 -6.90 -10.31 0.66
CA ASP A 201 -5.86 -9.36 0.32
C ASP A 201 -6.37 -7.93 0.42
N VAL A 202 -5.49 -7.04 0.85
CA VAL A 202 -5.76 -5.61 0.88
C VAL A 202 -4.82 -4.91 -0.08
N VAL A 203 -5.32 -3.94 -0.83
CA VAL A 203 -4.51 -3.11 -1.72
C VAL A 203 -4.55 -1.66 -1.26
N CYS A 204 -3.39 -1.01 -1.15
CA CYS A 204 -3.24 0.41 -0.85
C CYS A 204 -2.57 1.11 -2.03
N VAL A 205 -3.26 2.04 -2.69
CA VAL A 205 -2.72 2.84 -3.80
C VAL A 205 -2.46 4.28 -3.33
N ALA A 206 -1.19 4.68 -3.24
CA ALA A 206 -0.80 5.96 -2.63
C ALA A 206 0.57 6.48 -3.12
N HIS A 207 1.35 7.09 -2.22
CA HIS A 207 2.54 7.88 -2.51
C HIS A 207 3.81 7.32 -1.84
N GLY A 208 4.96 7.90 -2.14
CA GLY A 208 6.26 7.34 -1.75
C GLY A 208 6.48 7.32 -0.23
N HIS A 209 6.42 8.48 0.43
CA HIS A 209 6.73 8.53 1.87
C HIS A 209 5.64 7.86 2.69
N ILE A 210 4.36 8.06 2.34
CA ILE A 210 3.27 7.47 3.12
C ILE A 210 3.23 5.94 3.03
N LEU A 211 3.55 5.32 1.89
CA LEU A 211 3.62 3.86 1.77
C LEU A 211 4.85 3.29 2.50
N ALA A 212 5.99 3.99 2.45
CA ALA A 212 7.15 3.63 3.26
C ALA A 212 6.83 3.70 4.76
N ALA A 213 6.15 4.77 5.20
CA ALA A 213 5.70 4.94 6.57
C ALA A 213 4.71 3.83 6.97
N LEU A 214 3.74 3.49 6.09
CA LEU A 214 2.79 2.40 6.34
C LEU A 214 3.49 1.05 6.50
N ALA A 215 4.50 0.75 5.69
CA ALA A 215 5.28 -0.48 5.82
C ALA A 215 6.07 -0.54 7.15
N ILE A 216 6.63 0.58 7.61
CA ILE A 216 7.33 0.66 8.90
C ILE A 216 6.33 0.49 10.06
N ARG A 217 5.18 1.16 10.00
CA ARG A 217 4.11 1.04 11.01
C ARG A 217 3.45 -0.32 11.03
N TRP A 218 3.34 -1.00 9.88
CA TRP A 218 2.81 -2.36 9.79
C TRP A 218 3.55 -3.33 10.71
N VAL A 219 4.88 -3.26 10.75
CA VAL A 219 5.73 -4.09 11.62
C VAL A 219 5.91 -3.51 13.03
N GLY A 220 5.15 -2.46 13.38
CA GLY A 220 5.15 -1.85 14.71
C GLY A 220 6.34 -0.93 15.01
N LEU A 221 7.20 -0.63 14.03
CA LEU A 221 8.39 0.18 14.25
C LEU A 221 8.09 1.69 14.26
N PRO A 222 8.72 2.49 15.13
CA PRO A 222 8.50 3.93 15.20
C PRO A 222 9.10 4.67 13.98
N LEU A 223 8.39 5.69 13.48
CA LEU A 223 8.86 6.53 12.37
C LEU A 223 9.98 7.48 12.78
N ASP A 224 9.90 8.03 14.00
CA ASP A 224 10.72 9.13 14.51
C ASP A 224 12.17 8.76 14.87
N THR A 225 12.61 7.55 14.51
CA THR A 225 14.00 7.11 14.67
C THR A 225 14.86 7.40 13.44
N GLY A 226 14.26 7.55 12.26
CA GLY A 226 14.98 7.69 10.98
C GLY A 226 15.90 6.52 10.62
N MET A 227 15.81 5.40 11.36
CA MET A 227 16.72 4.25 11.23
C MET A 227 16.33 3.35 10.06
N MET A 228 15.04 3.20 9.78
CA MET A 228 14.53 2.37 8.69
C MET A 228 14.16 3.24 7.50
N ARG A 229 14.77 2.97 6.34
CA ARG A 229 14.49 3.67 5.08
C ARG A 229 13.99 2.68 4.05
N LEU A 230 12.79 2.90 3.55
CA LEU A 230 12.18 2.15 2.47
C LEU A 230 11.96 3.09 1.29
N ILE A 231 12.18 2.59 0.09
CA ILE A 231 12.05 3.36 -1.15
C ILE A 231 10.99 2.68 -2.00
N PHE A 232 10.08 3.49 -2.52
CA PHE A 232 9.14 3.10 -3.57
C PHE A 232 9.48 3.91 -4.81
N GLU A 233 9.81 3.26 -5.91
CA GLU A 233 9.85 3.95 -7.22
C GLU A 233 8.41 4.20 -7.70
N PRO A 234 8.16 5.21 -8.56
CA PRO A 234 6.84 5.40 -9.16
C PRO A 234 6.36 4.11 -9.87
N GLY A 235 5.11 3.70 -9.62
CA GLY A 235 4.59 2.40 -10.06
C GLY A 235 5.09 1.18 -9.27
N GLY A 236 5.99 1.36 -8.31
CA GLY A 236 6.52 0.26 -7.50
C GLY A 236 5.43 -0.44 -6.67
N VAL A 237 5.53 -1.77 -6.59
CA VAL A 237 4.64 -2.64 -5.80
C VAL A 237 5.42 -3.25 -4.64
N GLY A 238 5.03 -2.91 -3.41
CA GLY A 238 5.50 -3.50 -2.17
C GLY A 238 4.51 -4.52 -1.63
N LEU A 239 5.01 -5.44 -0.80
CA LEU A 239 4.21 -6.53 -0.25
C LEU A 239 4.47 -6.70 1.25
N LEU A 240 3.38 -6.66 2.01
CA LEU A 240 3.36 -6.96 3.44
C LEU A 240 2.59 -8.26 3.67
N GLY A 241 2.89 -8.93 4.77
CA GLY A 241 2.22 -10.15 5.18
C GLY A 241 2.51 -10.43 6.64
N PHE A 242 2.67 -11.71 6.96
CA PHE A 242 2.84 -12.19 8.32
C PHE A 242 3.87 -13.30 8.38
N GLU A 243 4.61 -13.37 9.48
CA GLU A 243 5.54 -14.45 9.75
C GLU A 243 4.76 -15.73 10.10
N HIS A 244 5.11 -16.84 9.46
CA HIS A 244 4.46 -18.15 9.66
C HIS A 244 2.92 -18.11 9.58
N ASP A 245 2.36 -17.23 8.73
CA ASP A 245 0.91 -17.03 8.59
C ASP A 245 0.18 -16.63 9.91
N ASN A 246 0.92 -16.15 10.92
CA ASN A 246 0.37 -15.69 12.19
C ASN A 246 0.01 -14.22 12.10
N ILE A 247 -1.28 -13.87 12.13
CA ILE A 247 -1.73 -12.48 12.00
C ILE A 247 -1.18 -11.54 13.10
N ASN A 248 -0.69 -12.10 14.21
CA ASN A 248 -0.06 -11.35 15.30
C ASN A 248 1.42 -11.01 15.04
N GLN A 249 2.03 -11.54 13.98
CA GLN A 249 3.42 -11.32 13.61
C GLN A 249 3.50 -10.65 12.22
N PRO A 250 3.15 -9.35 12.11
CA PRO A 250 3.23 -8.63 10.84
C PRO A 250 4.68 -8.57 10.33
N ALA A 251 4.84 -8.74 9.02
CA ALA A 251 6.14 -8.77 8.36
C ALA A 251 6.12 -8.02 7.02
N ILE A 252 7.29 -7.53 6.60
CA ILE A 252 7.53 -7.04 5.24
C ILE A 252 8.06 -8.22 4.42
N LEU A 253 7.40 -8.55 3.31
CA LEU A 253 7.82 -9.65 2.45
C LEU A 253 8.83 -9.15 1.42
N LEU A 254 10.10 -9.47 1.60
CA LEU A 254 11.19 -9.01 0.72
C LEU A 254 11.24 -9.73 -0.64
N GLY A 255 10.68 -10.92 -0.73
CA GLY A 255 10.71 -11.70 -1.96
C GLY A 255 9.62 -12.75 -1.97
N ARG A 256 9.00 -12.93 -3.14
CA ARG A 256 7.98 -13.95 -3.37
C ARG A 256 8.31 -14.70 -4.66
N LYS A 257 8.08 -16.00 -4.65
CA LYS A 257 8.10 -16.80 -5.87
C LYS A 257 6.89 -16.40 -6.74
N PRO A 258 7.06 -16.21 -8.05
CA PRO A 258 5.94 -16.06 -8.96
C PRO A 258 4.97 -17.24 -8.80
N GLY A 259 3.67 -16.98 -8.97
CA GLY A 259 2.68 -18.05 -9.06
C GLY A 259 3.05 -18.98 -10.22
N ARG A 260 3.07 -20.29 -9.97
CA ARG A 260 3.18 -21.29 -11.03
C ARG A 260 1.82 -21.99 -11.14
N PRO A 261 1.21 -22.09 -12.34
CA PRO A 261 -0.08 -22.75 -12.51
C PRO A 261 -0.12 -24.20 -12.03
N ASP A 262 1.05 -24.86 -12.00
CA ASP A 262 1.23 -26.30 -11.73
C ASP A 262 1.84 -26.60 -10.35
N GLN A 263 2.23 -25.59 -9.58
CA GLN A 263 3.00 -25.79 -8.35
C GLN A 263 2.17 -25.48 -7.11
N LYS A 264 1.82 -26.54 -6.38
CA LYS A 264 1.29 -26.39 -5.03
C LYS A 264 2.36 -25.77 -4.12
N SER A 265 1.95 -24.90 -3.20
CA SER A 265 2.88 -24.02 -2.50
C SER A 265 3.91 -24.78 -1.65
N PHE A 266 5.03 -24.12 -1.35
CA PHE A 266 6.16 -24.65 -0.57
C PHE A 266 5.76 -25.22 0.81
N PHE A 267 4.63 -24.78 1.38
CA PHE A 267 4.13 -25.24 2.68
C PHE A 267 3.37 -26.57 2.61
N GLU A 268 3.15 -27.15 1.43
CA GLU A 268 2.64 -28.52 1.33
C GLU A 268 3.67 -29.58 1.70
N ALA A 269 4.97 -29.24 1.68
CA ALA A 269 6.03 -30.07 2.22
C ALA A 269 6.18 -29.76 3.71
N GLY A 270 5.38 -30.40 4.57
CA GLY A 270 5.36 -30.20 6.01
C GLY A 270 6.74 -30.36 6.68
N VAL A 271 7.49 -29.27 6.77
CA VAL A 271 8.65 -29.18 7.66
C VAL A 271 8.13 -28.62 8.98
N ALA A 272 7.80 -29.54 9.89
CA ALA A 272 7.57 -29.23 11.29
C ALA A 272 8.84 -28.56 11.86
N TYR A 273 8.82 -27.24 12.01
CA TYR A 273 9.79 -26.58 12.87
C TYR A 273 9.34 -26.79 14.32
N ALA A 274 10.13 -27.58 15.06
CA ALA A 274 9.94 -27.77 16.49
C ALA A 274 10.09 -26.42 17.20
N PRO A 275 9.19 -26.10 18.16
CA PRO A 275 9.30 -24.87 18.94
C PRO A 275 10.56 -24.92 19.81
N ARG A 276 11.30 -23.81 19.85
CA ARG A 276 12.21 -23.50 20.97
C ARG A 276 11.47 -22.62 21.95
#